data_AF-A0A6A6EER8-F1
#
_entry.id   AF-A0A6A6EER8-F1
#
_cell.length_a   1.000
_cell.length_b   1.000
_cell.length_c   1.000
_cell.angle_alpha   90.00
_cell.angle_beta   90.00
_cell.angle_gamma   90.00
#
_symmetry.space_group_name_H-M   'P 1'
#
loop_
_entity.id
_entity.type
_entity.pdbx_description
1 polymer ?
#
loop_
_entity_poly.entity_id
_entity_poly.type
_entity_poly.pdbx_seq_one_letter_code
_entity_poly.pdbx_strand_id
1 'polypeptide(L)'
;MADPLSIAASVVGVTVPALHGTRLLLDDLQKIKDAPETVQRLKDDVRSVDMALTSLRAVKNQDWEPLGASVAEEAKTTISTCTGACDLFRTDLHHWTRHSDGKLTWQDRANVGFFKQGEIRTMSEQLQNCKVTISSVVGIVTLYSSIRHTHITEEIKKTISTKRIKIKGAIGTADEQLVALENRVKELKLSTD
;
A
#
# COMPACT_ATOMS: atom_id res chain seq x y z
N MET A 1 -18.64 -7.19 -13.98
CA MET A 1 -17.43 -6.46 -13.54
C MET A 1 -17.36 -6.61 -12.03
N ALA A 2 -16.22 -7.02 -11.47
CA ALA A 2 -16.08 -7.05 -10.01
C ALA A 2 -16.08 -5.62 -9.47
N ASP A 3 -16.84 -5.34 -8.42
CA ASP A 3 -16.84 -4.03 -7.79
C ASP A 3 -15.52 -3.79 -7.04
N PRO A 4 -15.10 -2.52 -6.86
CA PRO A 4 -13.86 -2.17 -6.17
C PRO A 4 -13.72 -2.74 -4.76
N LEU A 5 -14.84 -2.90 -4.04
CA LEU A 5 -14.82 -3.46 -2.69
C LEU A 5 -14.52 -4.96 -2.73
N SER A 6 -15.09 -5.70 -3.70
CA SER A 6 -14.80 -7.11 -3.92
C SER A 6 -13.32 -7.34 -4.29
N ILE A 7 -12.71 -6.45 -5.08
CA ILE A 7 -11.29 -6.54 -5.46
C ILE A 7 -10.40 -6.26 -4.24
N ALA A 8 -10.65 -5.17 -3.52
CA ALA A 8 -9.86 -4.83 -2.34
C ALA A 8 -10.01 -5.90 -1.23
N ALA A 9 -11.22 -6.39 -1.01
CA ALA A 9 -11.49 -7.41 -0.01
C ALA A 9 -10.77 -8.73 -0.31
N SER A 10 -10.62 -9.11 -1.58
CA SER A 10 -9.90 -10.34 -1.95
C SER A 10 -8.41 -10.29 -1.58
N VAL A 11 -7.77 -9.12 -1.74
CA VAL A 11 -6.37 -8.91 -1.37
C VAL A 11 -6.20 -8.71 0.13
N VAL A 12 -7.05 -7.89 0.77
CA VAL A 12 -7.00 -7.65 2.21
C VAL A 12 -7.26 -8.93 2.99
N GLY A 13 -8.18 -9.77 2.52
CA GLY A 13 -8.53 -11.05 3.12
C GLY A 13 -7.35 -12.02 3.23
N VAL A 14 -6.39 -11.96 2.30
CA VAL A 14 -5.16 -12.77 2.37
C VAL A 14 -3.99 -12.04 3.02
N THR A 15 -3.94 -10.70 2.96
CA THR A 15 -2.85 -9.89 3.53
C THR A 15 -2.77 -10.03 5.05
N VAL A 16 -3.90 -10.04 5.76
CA VAL A 16 -3.92 -10.13 7.23
C VAL A 16 -3.36 -11.46 7.76
N PRO A 17 -3.83 -12.63 7.31
CA PRO A 17 -3.24 -13.90 7.73
C PRO A 17 -1.79 -14.02 7.28
N ALA A 18 -1.42 -13.52 6.10
CA ALA A 18 -0.03 -13.47 5.65
C ALA A 18 0.89 -12.69 6.60
N LEU A 19 0.45 -11.51 7.05
CA LEU A 19 1.16 -10.71 8.05
C LEU A 19 1.36 -11.50 9.34
N HIS A 20 0.32 -12.19 9.81
CA HIS A 20 0.42 -12.98 11.02
C HIS A 20 1.43 -14.12 10.89
N GLY A 21 1.34 -14.93 9.83
CA GLY A 21 2.26 -16.04 9.57
C GLY A 21 3.71 -15.58 9.40
N THR A 22 3.92 -14.49 8.66
CA THR A 22 5.25 -13.89 8.46
C THR A 22 5.88 -13.43 9.78
N ARG A 23 5.09 -12.82 10.68
CA ARG A 23 5.57 -12.38 12.00
C ARG A 23 5.88 -13.55 12.92
N LEU A 24 5.05 -14.60 12.91
CA LEU A 24 5.34 -15.81 13.68
C LEU A 24 6.65 -16.46 13.24
N LEU A 25 6.90 -16.54 11.93
CA LEU A 25 8.18 -17.02 11.41
C LEU A 25 9.34 -16.11 11.84
N LEU A 26 9.16 -14.79 11.76
CA LEU A 26 10.18 -13.83 12.20
C LEU A 26 10.53 -14.01 13.68
N ASP A 27 9.53 -14.17 14.54
CA ASP A 27 9.70 -14.39 15.98
C ASP A 27 10.45 -15.71 16.25
N ASP A 28 10.11 -16.78 15.53
CA ASP A 28 10.79 -18.07 15.65
C ASP A 28 12.25 -17.98 15.20
N LEU A 29 12.53 -17.27 14.09
CA LEU A 29 13.89 -17.01 13.64
C LEU A 29 14.67 -16.12 14.64
N GLN A 30 14.03 -15.13 15.25
CA GLN A 30 14.69 -14.23 16.21
C GLN A 30 15.16 -14.94 17.48
N LYS A 31 14.47 -16.01 17.89
CA LYS A 31 14.90 -16.85 19.04
C LYS A 31 16.21 -17.59 18.77
N ILE A 32 16.64 -17.70 17.52
CA ILE A 32 17.93 -18.30 17.14
C ILE A 32 19.07 -17.32 17.49
N LYS A 33 19.78 -17.62 18.57
CA LYS A 33 21.02 -16.94 19.00
C LYS A 33 22.22 -17.39 18.15
N ASP A 34 23.19 -16.49 17.93
CA ASP A 34 24.39 -16.74 17.12
C ASP A 34 24.11 -17.30 15.71
N ALA A 35 23.07 -16.79 15.06
CA ALA A 35 22.61 -17.29 13.77
C ALA A 35 23.66 -17.10 12.65
N PRO A 36 23.90 -18.11 11.79
CA PRO A 36 24.79 -17.97 10.64
C PRO A 36 24.26 -16.91 9.66
N GLU A 37 25.14 -16.39 8.81
CA GLU A 37 24.81 -15.31 7.86
C GLU A 37 23.58 -15.62 7.00
N THR A 38 23.41 -16.87 6.58
CA THR A 38 22.24 -17.33 5.80
C THR A 38 20.92 -17.17 6.55
N VAL A 39 20.90 -17.44 7.85
CA VAL A 39 19.73 -17.26 8.71
C VAL A 39 19.51 -15.78 9.01
N GLN A 40 20.56 -14.98 9.14
CA GLN A 40 20.42 -13.52 9.28
C GLN A 40 19.81 -12.90 8.02
N ARG A 41 20.30 -13.28 6.84
CA ARG A 41 19.72 -12.86 5.56
C ARG A 41 18.24 -13.24 5.48
N LEU A 42 17.90 -14.47 5.86
CA LEU A 42 16.50 -14.90 5.91
C LEU A 42 15.65 -14.03 6.86
N LYS A 43 16.16 -13.66 8.04
CA LYS A 43 15.46 -12.73 8.95
C LYS A 43 15.18 -11.38 8.28
N ASP A 44 16.16 -10.85 7.56
CA ASP A 44 16.02 -9.58 6.85
C ASP A 44 15.03 -9.68 5.68
N ASP A 45 14.99 -10.82 5.00
CA ASP A 45 14.01 -11.11 3.94
C ASP A 45 12.59 -11.19 4.50
N VAL A 46 12.40 -11.95 5.58
CA VAL A 46 11.10 -12.06 6.28
C VAL A 46 10.65 -10.68 6.79
N ARG A 47 11.55 -9.89 7.38
CA ARG A 47 11.26 -8.52 7.80
C ARG A 47 10.86 -7.62 6.62
N SER A 48 11.55 -7.77 5.48
CA SER A 48 11.22 -7.01 4.26
C SER A 48 9.83 -7.37 3.75
N VAL A 49 9.43 -8.64 3.81
CA VAL A 49 8.08 -9.08 3.42
C VAL A 49 7.03 -8.56 4.40
N ASP A 50 7.28 -8.57 5.72
CA ASP A 50 6.37 -7.97 6.71
C ASP A 50 6.13 -6.47 6.44
N MET A 51 7.19 -5.72 6.11
CA MET A 51 7.08 -4.31 5.74
C MET A 51 6.28 -4.10 4.45
N ALA A 52 6.51 -4.94 3.44
CA ALA A 52 5.79 -4.88 2.17
C ALA A 52 4.29 -5.19 2.36
N LEU A 53 3.96 -6.25 3.10
CA LEU A 53 2.59 -6.60 3.46
C LEU A 53 1.91 -5.52 4.32
N THR A 54 2.65 -4.89 5.23
CA THR A 54 2.13 -3.77 6.04
C THR A 54 1.80 -2.58 5.16
N SER A 55 2.65 -2.28 4.18
CA SER A 55 2.42 -1.21 3.20
C SER A 55 1.22 -1.52 2.32
N LEU A 56 1.08 -2.78 1.90
CA LEU A 56 -0.07 -3.24 1.11
C LEU A 56 -1.39 -3.13 1.88
N ARG A 57 -1.39 -3.48 3.17
CA ARG A 57 -2.56 -3.33 4.05
C ARG A 57 -3.02 -1.87 4.18
N ALA A 58 -2.11 -0.92 4.06
CA ALA A 58 -2.41 0.51 4.16
C ALA A 58 -3.06 1.09 2.88
N VAL A 59 -3.10 0.32 1.78
CA VAL A 59 -3.78 0.72 0.54
C VAL A 59 -5.30 0.79 0.75
N LYS A 60 -5.93 1.88 0.33
CA LYS A 60 -7.39 2.06 0.50
C LYS A 60 -8.15 1.34 -0.60
N ASN A 61 -9.38 0.92 -0.30
CA ASN A 61 -10.25 0.20 -1.25
C ASN A 61 -10.42 0.93 -2.59
N GLN A 62 -10.57 2.26 -2.55
CA GLN A 62 -10.71 3.09 -3.76
C GLN A 62 -9.46 3.11 -4.66
N ASP A 63 -8.29 2.79 -4.10
CA ASP A 63 -7.03 2.81 -4.83
C ASP A 63 -6.78 1.48 -5.57
N TRP A 64 -7.60 0.45 -5.30
CA TRP A 64 -7.55 -0.86 -5.98
C TRP A 64 -8.31 -0.91 -7.30
N GLU A 65 -9.41 -0.16 -7.42
CA GLU A 65 -10.23 -0.08 -8.65
C GLU A 65 -9.39 0.13 -9.92
N PRO A 66 -8.42 1.05 -9.95
CA PRO A 66 -7.70 1.38 -11.18
C PRO A 66 -6.65 0.36 -11.60
N LEU A 67 -6.23 -0.51 -10.68
CA LEU A 67 -5.26 -1.58 -10.94
C LEU A 67 -5.91 -2.73 -11.72
N GLY A 68 -7.23 -2.83 -11.66
CA GLY A 68 -7.99 -3.90 -12.27
C GLY A 68 -7.88 -5.23 -11.53
N ALA A 69 -8.74 -6.17 -11.92
CA ALA A 69 -8.84 -7.47 -11.27
C ALA A 69 -7.59 -8.35 -11.45
N SER A 70 -6.84 -8.18 -12.57
CA SER A 70 -5.65 -8.99 -12.84
C SER A 70 -4.52 -8.72 -11.84
N VAL A 71 -4.22 -7.46 -11.56
CA VAL A 71 -3.17 -7.07 -10.60
C VAL A 71 -3.55 -7.49 -9.18
N ALA A 72 -4.83 -7.38 -8.83
CA ALA A 72 -5.32 -7.82 -7.53
C ALA A 72 -5.25 -9.35 -7.36
N GLU A 73 -5.62 -10.13 -8.38
CA GLU A 73 -5.50 -11.59 -8.33
C GLU A 73 -4.03 -12.05 -8.33
N GLU A 74 -3.14 -11.35 -9.04
CA GLU A 74 -1.69 -11.60 -8.98
C GLU A 74 -1.16 -11.32 -7.57
N ALA A 75 -1.48 -10.16 -6.99
CA ALA A 75 -1.09 -9.82 -5.61
C ALA A 75 -1.59 -10.88 -4.62
N LYS A 76 -2.87 -11.25 -4.71
CA LYS A 76 -3.48 -12.28 -3.86
C LYS A 76 -2.79 -13.64 -4.01
N THR A 77 -2.49 -14.05 -5.24
CA THR A 77 -1.81 -15.32 -5.54
C THR A 77 -0.40 -15.34 -4.96
N THR A 78 0.36 -14.26 -5.16
CA THR A 78 1.69 -14.12 -4.58
C THR A 78 1.63 -14.15 -3.06
N ILE A 79 0.79 -13.33 -2.42
CA ILE A 79 0.65 -13.29 -0.96
C ILE A 79 0.30 -14.66 -0.39
N SER A 80 -0.66 -15.36 -1.02
CA SER A 80 -1.06 -16.71 -0.60
C SER A 80 0.10 -17.70 -0.72
N THR A 81 0.86 -17.63 -1.81
CA THR A 81 2.04 -18.47 -2.05
C THR A 81 3.12 -18.21 -0.99
N CYS A 82 3.41 -16.94 -0.69
CA CYS A 82 4.39 -16.59 0.34
C CYS A 82 3.95 -17.03 1.73
N THR A 83 2.65 -16.93 2.03
CA THR A 83 2.09 -17.39 3.31
C THR A 83 2.28 -18.90 3.46
N GLY A 84 1.93 -19.67 2.41
CA GLY A 84 2.15 -21.12 2.40
C GLY A 84 3.63 -21.49 2.55
N ALA A 85 4.54 -20.76 1.90
CA ALA A 85 5.98 -20.95 2.05
C ALA A 85 6.46 -20.64 3.48
N CYS A 86 5.97 -19.54 4.08
CA CYS A 86 6.27 -19.18 5.47
C CYS A 86 5.79 -20.25 6.45
N ASP A 87 4.57 -20.76 6.29
CA ASP A 87 3.98 -21.76 7.16
C ASP A 87 4.68 -23.12 7.03
N LEU A 88 5.02 -23.53 5.81
CA LEU A 88 5.79 -24.74 5.54
C LEU A 88 7.18 -24.64 6.17
N PHE A 89 7.91 -23.56 5.88
CA PHE A 89 9.25 -23.36 6.43
C PHE A 89 9.23 -23.28 7.96
N ARG A 90 8.21 -22.64 8.55
CA ARG A 90 8.03 -22.60 10.00
C ARG A 90 7.79 -24.00 10.57
N THR A 91 6.99 -24.83 9.90
CA THR A 91 6.77 -26.23 10.30
C THR A 91 8.07 -27.03 10.24
N ASP A 92 8.84 -26.86 9.17
CA ASP A 92 10.15 -27.49 9.02
C ASP A 92 11.12 -27.02 10.11
N LEU A 93 11.16 -25.72 10.38
CA LEU A 93 11.97 -25.13 11.45
C LEU A 93 11.61 -25.71 12.83
N HIS A 94 10.32 -25.84 13.14
CA HIS A 94 9.86 -26.49 14.38
C HIS A 94 10.24 -27.97 14.40
N HIS A 95 10.12 -28.69 13.28
CA HIS A 95 10.51 -30.09 13.20
C HIS A 95 12.02 -30.28 13.43
N TRP A 96 12.85 -29.44 12.82
CA TRP A 96 14.30 -29.45 12.98
C TRP A 96 14.74 -29.14 14.41
N THR A 97 13.93 -28.39 15.16
CA THR A 97 14.23 -27.95 16.54
C THR A 97 13.45 -28.75 17.62
N ARG A 98 12.55 -29.67 17.25
CA ARG A 98 11.59 -30.33 18.16
C ARG A 98 12.21 -31.19 19.28
N HIS A 99 13.48 -31.59 19.17
CA HIS A 99 14.15 -32.43 20.16
C HIS A 99 15.02 -31.63 21.16
N SER A 100 15.00 -30.29 21.12
CA SER A 100 15.73 -29.46 22.10
C SER A 100 14.86 -29.16 23.32
N ASP A 101 14.98 -30.02 24.33
CA ASP A 101 14.23 -30.01 25.59
C ASP A 101 14.47 -28.69 26.37
N GLY A 102 13.60 -27.70 26.20
CA GLY A 102 13.41 -26.53 27.09
C GLY A 102 14.57 -25.52 27.22
N LYS A 103 15.75 -25.84 26.67
CA LYS A 103 16.90 -24.94 26.52
C LYS A 103 17.42 -25.13 25.10
N LEU A 104 17.27 -24.07 24.29
CA LEU A 104 17.90 -23.93 22.97
C LEU A 104 19.43 -23.87 23.12
N THR A 105 20.02 -24.98 23.55
CA THR A 105 21.46 -25.16 23.67
C THR A 105 21.89 -26.26 22.73
N TRP A 106 22.33 -25.80 21.55
CA TRP A 106 23.55 -26.27 20.91
C TRP A 106 23.47 -27.48 19.95
N GLN A 107 22.56 -28.43 20.07
CA GLN A 107 22.43 -29.47 19.01
C GLN A 107 21.79 -28.92 17.70
N ASP A 108 21.16 -27.74 17.79
CA ASP A 108 20.65 -26.93 16.67
C ASP A 108 21.76 -26.22 15.86
N ARG A 109 23.03 -26.21 16.31
CA ARG A 109 24.13 -25.46 15.65
C ARG A 109 24.67 -26.10 14.36
N ALA A 110 24.56 -27.42 14.18
CA ALA A 110 25.16 -28.12 13.04
C ALA A 110 24.14 -28.47 11.93
N ASN A 111 22.90 -28.84 12.27
CA ASN A 111 21.93 -29.27 11.25
C ASN A 111 21.34 -28.13 10.43
N VAL A 112 20.98 -27.00 11.06
CA VAL A 112 20.34 -25.89 10.35
C VAL A 112 21.37 -25.02 9.61
N GLY A 113 22.59 -24.91 10.16
CA GLY A 113 23.68 -24.11 9.60
C GLY A 113 24.49 -24.78 8.49
N PHE A 114 24.64 -26.11 8.50
CA PHE A 114 25.43 -26.86 7.50
C PHE A 114 24.59 -27.74 6.56
N PHE A 115 23.50 -28.36 7.03
CA PHE A 115 22.75 -29.34 6.23
C PHE A 115 21.51 -28.77 5.52
N LYS A 116 21.05 -27.57 5.89
CA LYS A 116 19.78 -26.97 5.41
C LYS A 116 19.90 -25.58 4.80
N GLN A 117 21.12 -25.19 4.41
CA GLN A 117 21.36 -23.92 3.71
C GLN A 117 20.63 -23.84 2.36
N GLY A 118 20.41 -24.99 1.70
CA GLY A 118 19.62 -25.08 0.47
C GLY A 118 18.18 -24.63 0.70
N GLU A 119 17.48 -25.21 1.68
CA GLU A 119 16.11 -24.81 2.00
C GLU A 119 16.02 -23.34 2.47
N ILE A 120 16.97 -22.87 3.29
CA ILE A 120 17.02 -21.46 3.72
C ILE A 120 17.21 -20.52 2.53
N ARG A 121 18.09 -20.86 1.58
CA ARG A 121 18.33 -20.05 0.38
C ARG A 121 17.10 -20.03 -0.53
N THR A 122 16.49 -21.18 -0.78
CA THR A 122 15.26 -21.26 -1.58
C THR A 122 14.14 -20.45 -0.93
N MET A 123 14.01 -20.51 0.39
CA MET A 123 13.04 -19.67 1.11
C MET A 123 13.35 -18.17 0.97
N SER A 124 14.62 -17.79 1.12
CA SER A 124 15.10 -16.42 0.90
C SER A 124 14.74 -15.91 -0.52
N GLU A 125 14.98 -16.72 -1.56
CA GLU A 125 14.63 -16.40 -2.94
C GLU A 125 13.11 -16.22 -3.13
N GLN A 126 12.29 -17.11 -2.55
CA GLN A 126 10.83 -16.99 -2.59
C GLN A 126 10.33 -15.73 -1.89
N LEU A 127 10.90 -15.38 -0.73
CA LEU A 127 10.56 -14.16 0.00
C LEU A 127 10.98 -12.90 -0.73
N GLN A 128 12.14 -12.90 -1.40
CA GLN A 128 12.56 -11.77 -2.23
C GLN A 128 11.63 -11.55 -3.41
N ASN A 129 11.22 -12.62 -4.10
CA ASN A 129 10.20 -12.53 -5.15
C ASN A 129 8.88 -11.97 -4.59
N CYS A 130 8.45 -12.47 -3.42
CA CYS A 130 7.28 -11.96 -2.72
C CYS A 130 7.35 -10.45 -2.47
N LYS A 131 8.45 -10.00 -1.89
CA LYS A 131 8.73 -8.61 -1.58
C LYS A 131 8.67 -7.76 -2.85
N VAL A 132 9.35 -8.17 -3.92
CA VAL A 132 9.40 -7.42 -5.18
C VAL A 132 8.00 -7.25 -5.76
N THR A 133 7.21 -8.31 -5.85
CA THR A 133 5.86 -8.24 -6.38
C THR A 133 4.96 -7.36 -5.51
N ILE A 134 4.93 -7.58 -4.19
CA ILE A 134 4.08 -6.80 -3.27
C ILE A 134 4.48 -5.31 -3.31
N SER A 135 5.78 -5.02 -3.26
CA SER A 135 6.29 -3.64 -3.33
C SER A 135 5.97 -2.99 -4.68
N SER A 136 5.98 -3.76 -5.78
CA SER A 136 5.59 -3.26 -7.09
C SER A 136 4.12 -2.87 -7.12
N VAL A 137 3.23 -3.70 -6.55
CA VAL A 137 1.80 -3.37 -6.43
C VAL A 137 1.61 -2.09 -5.64
N VAL A 138 2.24 -1.96 -4.46
CA VAL A 138 2.20 -0.73 -3.65
C VAL A 138 2.73 0.48 -4.43
N GLY A 139 3.82 0.31 -5.18
CA GLY A 139 4.40 1.36 -6.03
C GLY A 139 3.44 1.83 -7.12
N ILE A 140 2.78 0.89 -7.82
CA ILE A 140 1.79 1.20 -8.86
C ILE A 140 0.59 1.93 -8.24
N VAL A 141 0.07 1.46 -7.11
CA VAL A 141 -1.03 2.12 -6.37
C VAL A 141 -0.65 3.56 -6.04
N THR A 142 0.55 3.76 -5.48
CA THR A 142 1.04 5.07 -5.03
C THR A 142 1.21 6.02 -6.21
N LEU A 143 1.81 5.54 -7.29
CA LEU A 143 2.00 6.31 -8.52
C LEU A 143 0.64 6.74 -9.10
N TYR A 144 -0.29 5.80 -9.19
CA TYR A 144 -1.62 6.07 -9.73
C TYR A 144 -2.39 7.09 -8.88
N SER A 145 -2.34 6.94 -7.55
CA SER A 145 -2.93 7.90 -6.60
C SER A 145 -2.32 9.29 -6.76
N SER A 146 -1.00 9.38 -6.94
CA SER A 146 -0.30 10.65 -7.19
C SER A 146 -0.76 11.31 -8.50
N ILE A 147 -0.90 10.54 -9.59
CA ILE A 147 -1.38 11.06 -10.89
C ILE A 147 -2.81 11.61 -10.75
N ARG A 148 -3.69 10.88 -10.06
CA ARG A 148 -5.06 11.36 -9.80
C ARG A 148 -5.08 12.66 -9.00
N HIS A 149 -4.27 12.76 -7.95
CA HIS A 149 -4.18 13.99 -7.15
C HIS A 149 -3.73 15.20 -8.00
N THR A 150 -2.76 15.02 -8.89
CA THR A 150 -2.33 16.08 -9.81
C THR A 150 -3.47 16.53 -10.72
N HIS A 151 -4.21 15.60 -11.33
CA HIS A 151 -5.35 15.92 -12.19
C HIS A 151 -6.47 16.64 -11.44
N ILE A 152 -6.83 16.17 -10.24
CA ILE A 152 -7.85 16.81 -9.39
C ILE A 152 -7.42 18.24 -9.04
N THR A 153 -6.15 18.46 -8.73
CA THR A 153 -5.62 19.78 -8.39
C THR A 153 -5.73 20.76 -9.57
N GLU A 154 -5.41 20.31 -10.79
CA GLU A 154 -5.56 21.15 -11.99
C GLU A 154 -7.04 21.47 -12.30
N GLU A 155 -7.94 20.51 -12.14
CA GLU A 155 -9.39 20.75 -12.33
C GLU A 155 -9.96 21.72 -11.27
N ILE A 156 -9.48 21.65 -10.02
CA ILE A 156 -9.83 22.62 -8.98
C ILE A 156 -9.33 24.02 -9.36
N LYS A 157 -8.07 24.13 -9.81
CA LYS A 157 -7.48 25.40 -10.25
C LYS A 157 -8.25 26.02 -11.41
N LYS A 158 -8.67 25.20 -12.38
CA LYS A 158 -9.52 25.61 -13.50
C LYS A 158 -10.89 26.10 -13.02
N THR A 159 -11.53 25.35 -12.13
CA THR A 159 -12.84 25.71 -11.56
C THR A 159 -12.77 27.03 -10.79
N ILE A 160 -11.73 27.24 -9.98
CA ILE A 160 -11.49 28.50 -9.28
C ILE A 160 -11.32 29.65 -10.29
N SER A 161 -10.56 29.43 -11.36
CA SER A 161 -10.34 30.42 -12.40
C SER A 161 -11.63 30.81 -13.11
N THR A 162 -12.47 29.83 -13.48
CA THR A 162 -13.78 30.07 -14.09
C THR A 162 -14.72 30.81 -13.13
N LYS A 163 -14.78 30.41 -11.85
CA LYS A 163 -15.60 31.11 -10.86
C LYS A 163 -15.12 32.55 -10.64
N ARG A 164 -13.81 32.80 -10.63
CA ARG A 164 -13.23 34.14 -10.54
C ARG A 164 -13.64 35.03 -11.70
N ILE A 165 -13.63 34.50 -12.94
CA ILE A 165 -14.09 35.23 -14.12
C ILE A 165 -15.57 35.59 -13.99
N LYS A 166 -16.42 34.63 -13.58
CA LYS A 166 -17.86 34.87 -13.36
C LYS A 166 -18.12 35.94 -12.29
N ILE A 167 -17.40 35.88 -11.17
CA ILE A 167 -17.51 36.88 -10.10
C ILE A 167 -17.10 38.26 -10.62
N LYS A 168 -15.98 38.35 -11.34
CA LYS A 168 -15.52 39.64 -11.91
C LYS A 168 -16.53 40.22 -12.90
N GLY A 169 -17.16 39.38 -13.72
CA GLY A 169 -18.23 39.80 -14.62
C GLY A 169 -19.45 40.33 -13.87
N ALA A 170 -19.92 39.61 -12.85
CA ALA A 170 -21.06 40.05 -12.04
C ALA A 170 -20.81 41.37 -11.30
N ILE A 171 -19.59 41.59 -10.79
CA ILE A 171 -19.17 42.87 -10.19
C ILE A 171 -19.25 43.99 -11.24
N GLY A 172 -18.69 43.79 -12.43
CA GLY A 172 -18.74 44.79 -13.50
C GLY A 172 -20.17 45.17 -13.91
N THR A 173 -21.06 44.19 -14.04
CA THR A 173 -22.48 44.45 -14.34
C THR A 173 -23.17 45.22 -13.21
N ALA A 174 -22.86 44.92 -11.94
CA ALA A 174 -23.41 45.67 -10.81
C ALA A 174 -22.93 47.13 -10.79
N ASP A 175 -21.65 47.38 -11.10
CA ASP A 175 -21.10 48.73 -11.21
C ASP A 175 -21.78 49.53 -12.34
N GLU A 176 -21.99 48.92 -13.51
CA GLU A 176 -22.72 49.54 -14.62
C GLU A 176 -24.16 49.90 -14.24
N GLN A 177 -24.85 49.00 -13.53
CA GLN A 177 -26.21 49.24 -13.04
C GLN A 177 -26.26 50.39 -12.02
N LEU A 178 -25.27 50.50 -11.14
CA LEU A 178 -25.17 51.60 -10.18
C LEU A 178 -24.99 52.95 -10.89
N VAL A 179 -24.08 53.03 -11.86
CA VAL A 179 -23.86 54.27 -12.66
C VAL A 179 -25.13 54.66 -13.42
N ALA A 180 -25.83 53.70 -14.03
CA ALA A 180 -27.09 53.97 -14.74
C ALA A 180 -28.18 54.48 -13.79
N LEU A 181 -28.26 53.93 -12.57
CA LEU A 181 -29.21 54.39 -11.54
C LEU A 181 -28.92 55.83 -11.11
N GLU A 182 -27.64 56.15 -10.85
CA GLU A 182 -27.22 57.50 -10.47
C GLU A 182 -27.57 58.53 -11.54
N ASN A 183 -27.36 58.20 -12.82
CA ASN A 183 -27.70 59.09 -13.93
C ASN A 183 -29.22 59.34 -13.99
N ARG A 184 -30.04 58.30 -13.86
CA ARG A 184 -31.51 58.45 -13.81
C ARG A 184 -31.99 59.30 -12.64
N VAL A 185 -31.37 59.14 -11.46
CA VAL A 185 -31.68 59.97 -10.29
C VAL A 185 -31.35 61.44 -10.56
N LYS A 186 -30.24 61.75 -11.26
CA LYS A 186 -29.90 63.12 -11.66
C LYS A 186 -30.90 63.71 -12.67
N GLU A 187 -31.31 62.93 -13.68
CA GLU A 187 -32.30 63.38 -14.67
C GLU A 187 -33.64 63.73 -14.03
N LEU A 188 -34.14 62.89 -13.12
CA LEU A 188 -35.41 63.16 -12.41
C LEU A 188 -35.34 64.44 -11.57
N LYS A 189 -34.19 64.70 -10.92
CA LYS A 189 -33.99 65.94 -10.16
C LYS A 189 -34.00 67.19 -11.04
N LEU A 190 -33.47 67.11 -12.26
CA LEU A 190 -33.43 68.24 -13.21
C LEU A 190 -34.79 68.49 -13.89
N SER A 191 -35.68 67.51 -13.93
CA SER A 191 -37.02 67.64 -14.53
C SER A 191 -38.09 68.17 -13.57
N THR A 192 -37.74 68.43 -12.31
CA THR A 192 -38.69 68.84 -11.25
C THR A 192 -38.49 70.32 -10.81
N ASP A 193 -37.59 71.05 -11.47
CA ASP A 193 -37.43 72.52 -11.38
C ASP A 193 -38.07 73.21 -12.61
#